data_AF-A0A9D2KN63-F1
#
_entry.id   AF-A0A9D2KN63-F1
#
_cell.length_a   1.000
_cell.length_b   1.000
_cell.length_c   1.000
_cell.angle_alpha   90.00
_cell.angle_beta   90.00
_cell.angle_gamma   90.00
#
_symmetry.space_group_name_H-M   'P 1'
#
loop_
_entity.id
_entity.type
_entity.pdbx_description
1 polymer ?
#
loop_
_entity_poly.entity_id
_entity_poly.type
_entity_poly.pdbx_seq_one_letter_code
_entity_poly.pdbx_strand_id
1 'polypeptide(L)'
;MIVDAVEDESIYKCTELFNVSQGEQIFSGLHTIPRRPNIQFSQGFLDYYMNSNLYHSQLIPLMQGIKVLFLSKSSLQDALIVFPLNRKEQVCIGVFFRHHARLIILHQHKYILQT
;
A
#
# COMPACT_ATOMS: atom_id res chain seq x y z
N MET A 1 -2.06 -6.16 0.94
CA MET A 1 -3.52 -6.01 0.97
C MET A 1 -3.84 -4.62 0.50
N ILE A 2 -4.79 -4.46 -0.41
CA ILE A 2 -5.27 -3.16 -0.89
C ILE A 2 -6.74 -3.05 -0.50
N VAL A 3 -7.16 -1.94 0.10
CA VAL A 3 -8.58 -1.66 0.35
C VAL A 3 -9.27 -1.42 -1.00
N ASP A 4 -10.35 -2.11 -1.37
CA ASP A 4 -10.97 -1.99 -2.69
C ASP A 4 -12.29 -1.22 -2.72
N ALA A 5 -12.84 -0.90 -1.55
CA ALA A 5 -13.99 -0.04 -1.38
C ALA A 5 -13.82 0.84 -0.13
N VAL A 6 -14.15 2.13 -0.23
CA VAL A 6 -14.10 3.07 0.90
C VAL A 6 -15.16 4.16 0.76
N GLU A 7 -15.55 4.75 1.88
CA GLU A 7 -16.53 5.84 1.96
C GLU A 7 -15.89 7.24 2.06
N ASP A 8 -14.58 7.32 2.27
CA ASP A 8 -13.84 8.56 2.53
C ASP A 8 -12.63 8.75 1.58
N GLU A 9 -11.85 9.82 1.79
CA GLU A 9 -10.65 10.14 1.01
C GLU A 9 -9.42 9.29 1.36
N SER A 10 -9.50 8.32 2.28
CA SER A 10 -8.38 7.44 2.65
C SER A 10 -8.15 6.29 1.64
N ILE A 11 -8.48 6.59 0.39
CA ILE A 11 -8.74 5.66 -0.69
C ILE A 11 -7.52 4.79 -1.00
N TYR A 12 -7.76 3.48 -1.11
CA TYR A 12 -6.83 2.47 -1.63
C TYR A 12 -5.49 2.34 -0.90
N LYS A 13 -5.46 2.66 0.40
CA LYS A 13 -4.30 2.35 1.24
C LYS A 13 -3.89 0.89 1.09
N CYS A 14 -2.60 0.68 0.99
CA CYS A 14 -1.99 -0.63 0.88
C CYS A 14 -1.28 -0.97 2.20
N THR A 15 -1.24 -2.25 2.52
CA THR A 15 -0.37 -2.78 3.57
C THR A 15 0.34 -4.02 3.07
N GLU A 16 1.65 -4.04 3.20
CA GLU A 16 2.46 -5.21 2.86
C GLU A 16 2.40 -6.27 3.97
N LEU A 17 2.22 -7.54 3.58
CA LEU A 17 2.27 -8.67 4.50
C LEU A 17 3.63 -9.35 4.38
N PHE A 18 4.25 -9.63 5.52
CA PHE A 18 5.57 -10.27 5.60
C PHE A 18 5.45 -11.70 6.14
N ASN A 19 6.49 -12.51 5.87
CA ASN A 19 6.62 -13.88 6.38
C ASN A 19 5.46 -14.83 5.99
N VAL A 20 4.83 -14.60 4.84
CA VAL A 20 3.81 -15.51 4.30
C VAL A 20 4.48 -16.58 3.44
N SER A 21 4.24 -17.84 3.76
CA SER A 21 4.84 -18.97 3.05
C SER A 21 4.29 -19.11 1.63
N GLN A 22 5.08 -19.70 0.73
CA GLN A 22 4.61 -20.00 -0.63
C GLN A 22 3.51 -21.05 -0.57
N GLY A 23 2.37 -20.78 -1.23
CA GLY A 23 1.19 -21.65 -1.20
C GLY A 23 0.26 -21.42 0.00
N GLU A 24 0.66 -20.59 0.97
CA GLU A 24 -0.22 -20.21 2.08
C GLU A 24 -1.39 -19.36 1.58
N GLN A 25 -2.60 -19.75 2.00
CA GLN A 25 -3.84 -19.05 1.66
C GLN A 25 -3.98 -17.80 2.53
N ILE A 26 -4.18 -16.66 1.87
CA ILE A 26 -4.49 -15.39 2.54
C ILE A 26 -5.96 -15.10 2.26
N PHE A 27 -6.76 -15.04 3.32
CA PHE A 27 -8.16 -14.61 3.23
C PHE A 27 -8.22 -13.09 3.39
N SER A 28 -9.05 -12.44 2.57
CA SER A 28 -9.27 -11.00 2.64
C SER A 28 -10.63 -10.69 3.25
N GLY A 29 -10.73 -9.54 3.92
CA GLY A 29 -12.02 -8.99 4.31
C GLY A 29 -12.83 -8.55 3.08
N LEU A 30 -14.13 -8.30 3.28
CA LEU A 30 -15.10 -7.90 2.25
C LEU A 30 -14.67 -6.70 1.40
N HIS A 31 -13.84 -5.81 1.94
CA HIS A 31 -13.39 -4.58 1.28
C HIS A 31 -11.86 -4.54 1.09
N THR A 32 -11.24 -5.71 0.96
CA THR A 32 -9.80 -5.82 0.73
C THR A 32 -9.47 -6.88 -0.31
N ILE A 33 -8.47 -6.61 -1.14
CA ILE A 33 -7.96 -7.54 -2.14
C ILE A 33 -6.53 -7.95 -1.75
N PRO A 34 -6.24 -9.26 -1.62
CA PRO A 34 -4.88 -9.75 -1.50
C PRO A 34 -4.24 -9.74 -2.88
N ARG A 35 -3.04 -9.15 -2.98
CA ARG A 35 -2.26 -9.14 -4.22
C ARG A 35 -0.87 -9.68 -3.94
N ARG A 36 -0.53 -10.80 -4.60
CA ARG A 36 0.79 -11.43 -4.50
C ARG A 36 1.61 -10.96 -5.71
N PRO A 37 2.78 -10.32 -5.50
CA PRO A 37 3.62 -9.92 -6.62
C PRO A 37 4.26 -11.15 -7.26
N ASN A 38 4.31 -11.17 -8.60
CA ASN A 38 4.96 -12.25 -9.36
C ASN A 38 6.48 -12.15 -9.37
N ILE A 39 7.02 -11.03 -8.88
CA ILE A 39 8.45 -10.74 -8.76
C ILE A 39 8.71 -10.43 -7.29
N GLN A 40 9.87 -10.82 -6.78
CA GLN A 40 10.24 -10.51 -5.41
C GLN A 40 10.54 -9.02 -5.27
N PHE A 41 10.08 -8.40 -4.18
CA PHE A 41 10.37 -7.01 -3.75
C PHE A 41 11.15 -7.00 -2.44
N SER A 42 11.94 -5.96 -2.17
CA SER A 42 12.62 -5.81 -0.88
C SER A 42 11.60 -5.38 0.16
N GLN A 43 11.76 -5.87 1.38
CA GLN A 43 10.77 -5.70 2.45
C GLN A 43 10.41 -4.24 2.71
N GLY A 44 9.12 -3.91 2.64
CA GLY A 44 8.57 -2.57 2.89
C GLY A 44 8.68 -1.62 1.70
N PHE A 45 9.32 -2.00 0.60
CA PHE A 45 9.35 -1.15 -0.60
C PHE A 45 7.95 -1.02 -1.20
N LEU A 46 7.24 -2.15 -1.37
CA LEU A 46 5.91 -2.13 -1.97
C LEU A 46 4.91 -1.40 -1.09
N ASP A 47 5.04 -1.49 0.23
CA ASP A 47 4.21 -0.73 1.16
C ASP A 47 4.25 0.78 0.84
N TYR A 48 5.45 1.38 0.78
CA TYR A 48 5.59 2.81 0.47
C TYR A 48 5.27 3.15 -0.98
N TYR A 49 5.67 2.30 -1.93
CA TYR A 49 5.42 2.55 -3.34
C TYR A 49 3.92 2.57 -3.64
N MET A 50 3.19 1.56 -3.16
CA MET A 50 1.76 1.44 -3.40
C MET A 50 0.98 2.53 -2.68
N ASN A 51 1.47 3.06 -1.57
CA ASN A 51 0.86 4.21 -0.88
C ASN A 51 1.36 5.58 -1.43
N SER A 52 2.16 5.60 -2.49
CA SER A 52 2.67 6.85 -3.06
C SER A 52 1.64 7.51 -3.98
N ASN A 53 1.74 8.84 -4.10
CA ASN A 53 0.91 9.60 -5.04
C ASN A 53 1.04 9.09 -6.47
N LEU A 54 2.23 8.66 -6.90
CA LEU A 54 2.45 8.14 -8.26
C LEU A 54 1.57 6.91 -8.55
N TYR A 55 1.41 6.03 -7.57
CA TYR A 55 0.54 4.86 -7.73
C TYR A 55 -0.94 5.27 -7.58
N HIS A 56 -1.29 6.03 -6.55
CA HIS A 56 -2.67 6.43 -6.26
C HIS A 56 -3.29 7.28 -7.39
N SER A 57 -2.53 8.19 -8.00
CA SER A 57 -3.00 9.02 -9.11
C SER A 57 -3.38 8.21 -10.34
N GLN A 58 -2.81 7.01 -10.54
CA GLN A 58 -3.24 6.09 -11.61
C GLN A 58 -4.59 5.44 -11.30
N LEU A 59 -4.92 5.28 -10.02
CA LEU A 59 -6.13 4.61 -9.57
C LEU A 59 -7.35 5.54 -9.55
N ILE A 60 -7.16 6.83 -9.26
CA ILE A 60 -8.24 7.84 -9.20
C ILE A 60 -9.16 7.82 -10.43
N PRO A 61 -8.66 7.83 -11.68
CA PRO A 61 -9.52 7.82 -12.86
C PRO A 61 -10.29 6.49 -13.06
N LEU A 62 -9.84 5.42 -12.41
CA LEU A 62 -10.43 4.08 -12.56
C LEU A 62 -11.52 3.79 -11.53
N MET A 63 -11.71 4.70 -10.56
CA MET A 63 -12.69 4.56 -9.48
C MET A 63 -14.13 4.62 -10.02
N GLN A 64 -15.00 3.83 -9.40
CA GLN A 64 -16.43 3.79 -9.71
C GLN A 64 -17.24 3.99 -8.44
N GLY A 65 -18.46 4.52 -8.59
CA GLY A 65 -19.38 4.79 -7.48
C GLY A 65 -19.48 6.27 -7.14
N ILE A 66 -20.48 6.60 -6.31
CA ILE A 66 -20.81 7.99 -5.93
C ILE A 66 -20.73 8.16 -4.41
N LYS A 67 -21.44 7.30 -3.66
CA LYS A 67 -21.41 7.30 -2.19
C LYS A 67 -20.26 6.47 -1.62
N VAL A 68 -19.96 5.36 -2.28
CA VAL A 68 -18.85 4.46 -1.93
C VAL A 68 -18.02 4.31 -3.19
N LEU A 69 -16.75 4.67 -3.12
CA LEU A 69 -15.82 4.52 -4.24
C LEU A 69 -15.22 3.12 -4.18
N PHE A 70 -15.22 2.42 -5.32
CA PHE A 70 -14.65 1.10 -5.44
C PHE A 70 -13.76 0.94 -6.68
N LEU A 71 -12.78 0.05 -6.60
CA LEU A 71 -11.94 -0.37 -7.71
C LEU A 71 -12.16 -1.83 -8.02
N SER A 72 -12.33 -2.13 -9.31
CA SER A 72 -12.40 -3.51 -9.76
C SER A 72 -11.02 -4.18 -9.73
N LYS A 73 -11.01 -5.51 -9.61
CA LYS A 73 -9.77 -6.31 -9.74
C LYS A 73 -9.07 -6.09 -11.08
N SER A 74 -9.83 -5.89 -12.17
CA SER A 74 -9.29 -5.59 -13.50
C SER A 74 -8.64 -4.20 -13.55
N SER A 75 -9.26 -3.18 -12.97
CA SER A 75 -8.68 -1.82 -12.91
C SER A 75 -7.31 -1.81 -12.21
N LEU A 76 -7.15 -2.63 -11.17
CA LEU A 76 -5.86 -2.80 -10.49
C LEU A 76 -4.80 -3.48 -11.37
N GLN A 77 -5.19 -4.30 -12.36
CA GLN A 77 -4.25 -4.93 -13.29
C GLN A 77 -3.68 -3.94 -14.30
N ASP A 78 -4.44 -2.89 -14.62
CA ASP A 78 -4.04 -1.84 -15.57
C ASP A 78 -3.04 -0.84 -14.96
N ALA A 79 -2.97 -0.76 -13.63
CA ALA A 79 -2.04 0.13 -12.93
C ALA A 79 -0.58 -0.32 -13.08
N LEU A 80 0.28 0.61 -13.49
CA LEU A 80 1.70 0.35 -13.71
C LEU A 80 2.51 0.46 -12.42
N ILE A 81 3.43 -0.49 -12.25
CA ILE A 81 4.41 -0.50 -11.16
C ILE A 81 5.79 -0.25 -11.78
N VAL A 82 6.30 0.97 -11.58
CA VAL A 82 7.65 1.38 -11.98
C VAL A 82 8.54 1.34 -10.76
N PHE A 83 9.60 0.53 -10.78
CA PHE A 83 10.45 0.29 -9.61
C PHE A 83 11.92 0.11 -10.00
N PRO A 84 12.87 0.43 -9.10
CA PRO A 84 14.28 0.18 -9.36
C PRO A 84 14.56 -1.33 -9.31
N LEU A 85 15.28 -1.86 -10.31
CA LEU A 85 15.67 -3.27 -10.34
C LEU A 85 16.68 -3.63 -9.24
N ASN A 86 17.43 -2.64 -8.74
CA ASN A 86 18.42 -2.84 -7.70
C ASN A 86 17.77 -3.07 -6.33
N ARG A 87 17.96 -4.28 -5.79
CA ARG A 87 17.41 -4.69 -4.48
C ARG A 87 17.92 -3.83 -3.33
N LYS A 88 19.20 -3.40 -3.37
CA LYS A 88 19.79 -2.55 -2.33
C LYS A 88 19.11 -1.20 -2.30
N GLU A 89 18.82 -0.64 -3.47
CA GLU A 89 18.08 0.63 -3.57
C GLU A 89 16.66 0.51 -3.00
N GLN A 90 15.93 -0.56 -3.34
CA GLN A 90 14.62 -0.83 -2.74
C GLN A 90 14.69 -0.94 -1.21
N VAL A 91 15.72 -1.57 -0.64
CA VAL A 91 15.94 -1.62 0.81
C VAL A 91 16.17 -0.22 1.38
N CYS A 92 17.04 0.58 0.77
CA CYS A 92 17.33 1.94 1.22
C CYS A 92 16.06 2.80 1.24
N ILE A 93 15.24 2.73 0.18
CA ILE A 93 13.95 3.43 0.10
C ILE A 93 13.03 3.01 1.26
N GLY A 94 12.86 1.70 1.45
CA GLY A 94 12.01 1.18 2.53
C GLY A 94 12.50 1.59 3.92
N VAL A 95 13.81 1.54 4.18
CA VAL A 95 14.39 1.99 5.46
C VAL A 95 14.18 3.48 5.68
N PHE A 96 14.40 4.30 4.64
CA PHE A 96 14.25 5.75 4.71
C PHE A 96 12.84 6.15 5.13
N PHE A 97 11.81 5.66 4.44
CA PHE A 97 10.43 6.04 4.75
C PHE A 97 9.94 5.44 6.08
N ARG A 98 10.37 4.22 6.46
CA ARG A 98 10.10 3.67 7.80
C ARG A 98 10.66 4.54 8.91
N HIS A 99 11.87 5.03 8.74
CA HIS A 99 12.49 5.91 9.71
C HIS A 99 11.67 7.20 9.90
N HIS A 100 11.26 7.83 8.80
CA HIS A 100 10.43 9.04 8.84
C HIS A 100 9.06 8.79 9.47
N ALA A 101 8.38 7.71 9.06
CA ALA A 101 7.09 7.33 9.64
C ALA A 101 7.20 7.12 11.17
N ARG A 102 8.26 6.45 11.63
CA ARG A 102 8.52 6.26 13.06
C ARG A 102 8.72 7.60 13.78
N LEU A 103 9.47 8.54 13.19
CA LEU A 103 9.66 9.87 13.80
C LEU A 103 8.34 10.63 13.92
N ILE A 104 7.50 10.59 12.89
CA ILE A 104 6.16 11.21 12.90
C ILE A 104 5.29 10.60 14.01
N ILE A 105 5.25 9.27 14.10
CA ILE A 105 4.47 8.55 15.12
C ILE A 105 4.95 8.95 16.53
N LEU A 106 6.26 8.95 16.77
CA LEU A 106 6.83 9.35 18.06
C LEU A 106 6.50 10.79 18.42
N HIS A 107 6.50 11.69 17.44
CA HIS A 107 6.15 13.08 17.64
C HIS A 107 4.66 13.24 17.99
N GLN A 108 3.76 12.59 17.23
CA GLN A 108 2.32 12.60 17.49
C GLN A 108 1.99 12.03 18.87
N HIS A 109 2.63 10.93 19.26
CA HIS A 109 2.42 10.31 20.57
C HIS A 109 2.84 11.23 21.73
N LYS A 110 3.89 12.03 21.56
CA LYS A 110 4.28 13.04 22.56
C LYS A 110 3.21 14.12 22.75
N TYR A 111 2.58 14.59 21.66
CA TYR A 111 1.49 15.57 21.76
C TYR A 111 0.25 15.00 22.44
N ILE A 112 -0.15 13.78 22.08
CA ILE A 112 -1.35 13.12 22.64
C ILE A 112 -1.18 12.89 24.15
N LEU A 113 0.02 12.56 24.62
CA LEU A 113 0.30 12.35 26.05
C LEU A 113 0.44 13.65 26.86
N GLN A 114 0.47 14.81 26.20
CA GLN A 114 0.58 16.13 26.84
C GLN A 114 -0.77 16.86 26.95
N THR A 115 -1.83 16.31 26.34
CA THR A 115 -3.22 16.78 26.41
C THR A 115 -4.06 15.83 27.25
#